data_AF-A0A349KSX1-F1
#
_entry.id   AF-A0A349KSX1-F1
#
_cell.length_a   1.000
_cell.length_b   1.000
_cell.length_c   1.000
_cell.angle_alpha   90.00
_cell.angle_beta   90.00
_cell.angle_gamma   90.00
#
_symmetry.space_group_name_H-M   'P 1'
#
loop_
_entity.id
_entity.type
_entity.pdbx_description
1 polymer ?
#
loop_
_entity_poly.entity_id
_entity_poly.type
_entity_poly.pdbx_seq_one_letter_code
_entity_poly.pdbx_strand_id
1 'polypeptide(L)' 'KEFITGEDYTVADITAQCAFVMAKAALGLRIAEDQPKLSNWFTRVSSRPTARA' A
#
# COMPACT_ATOMS: atom_id res chain seq x y z
N LYS A 1 3.15 -13.74 1.34
CA LYS A 1 1.71 -13.41 1.38
C LYS A 1 1.47 -12.26 0.43
N GLU A 2 0.39 -12.30 -0.33
CA GLU A 2 0.10 -11.31 -1.37
C GLU A 2 -0.50 -10.02 -0.79
N PHE A 3 -1.32 -10.14 0.24
CA PHE A 3 -1.94 -9.04 0.97
C PHE A 3 -1.61 -9.11 2.45
N ILE A 4 -1.98 -8.07 3.20
CA ILE A 4 -1.60 -7.93 4.62
C ILE A 4 -2.11 -9.12 5.44
N THR A 5 -3.35 -9.55 5.21
CA THR A 5 -3.98 -10.65 5.96
C THR A 5 -3.73 -12.03 5.34
N GLY A 6 -3.23 -12.11 4.10
CA GLY A 6 -3.06 -13.39 3.41
C GLY A 6 -3.12 -13.30 1.89
N GLU A 7 -4.10 -14.00 1.32
CA GLU A 7 -4.32 -14.15 -0.12
C GLU A 7 -5.43 -13.24 -0.65
N ASP A 8 -6.31 -12.75 0.23
CA ASP A 8 -7.40 -11.85 -0.15
C ASP A 8 -7.07 -10.39 0.15
N TYR A 9 -7.52 -9.53 -0.75
CA TYR A 9 -7.53 -8.07 -0.53
C TYR A 9 -8.62 -7.71 0.48
N THR A 10 -8.23 -7.10 1.60
CA THR A 10 -9.18 -6.78 2.69
C THR A 10 -9.11 -5.31 3.10
N VAL A 11 -9.94 -4.93 4.07
CA VAL A 11 -9.88 -3.61 4.70
C VAL A 11 -8.49 -3.28 5.26
N ALA A 12 -7.69 -4.28 5.66
CA ALA A 12 -6.33 -4.05 6.12
C ALA A 12 -5.47 -3.39 5.02
N ASP A 13 -5.57 -3.85 3.77
CA ASP A 13 -4.82 -3.29 2.65
C ASP A 13 -5.29 -1.88 2.29
N ILE A 14 -6.62 -1.64 2.35
CA ILE A 14 -7.21 -0.31 2.13
C ILE A 14 -6.66 0.68 3.17
N THR A 15 -6.74 0.33 4.45
CA THR A 15 -6.28 1.17 5.56
C THR A 15 -4.78 1.47 5.44
N ALA A 16 -3.97 0.45 5.16
CA ALA A 16 -2.53 0.63 4.99
C ALA A 16 -2.22 1.50 3.76
N GLN A 17 -2.90 1.31 2.63
CA GLN A 17 -2.73 2.14 1.45
C GLN A 17 -2.99 3.61 1.76
N CYS A 18 -4.11 3.93 2.44
CA CYS A 18 -4.41 5.30 2.87
C CYS A 18 -3.29 5.86 3.75
N ALA A 19 -2.79 5.08 4.70
CA ALA A 19 -1.69 5.49 5.58
C ALA A 19 -0.43 5.84 4.78
N PHE A 20 -0.02 5.01 3.82
CA PHE A 20 1.17 5.29 2.98
C PHE A 20 0.98 6.50 2.07
N VAL A 21 -0.21 6.67 1.47
CA VAL A 21 -0.52 7.85 0.66
C VAL A 21 -0.45 9.12 1.51
N MET A 22 -1.05 9.11 2.70
CA MET A 22 -1.02 10.25 3.63
C MET A 22 0.39 10.52 4.14
N ALA A 23 1.15 9.51 4.54
CA ALA A 23 2.53 9.67 5.02
C ALA A 23 3.43 10.29 3.94
N LYS A 24 3.27 9.87 2.68
CA LYS A 24 3.97 10.47 1.53
C LYS A 24 3.56 11.92 1.32
N ALA A 25 2.27 12.23 1.35
CA ALA A 25 1.77 13.57 1.07
C ALA A 25 2.06 14.57 2.21
N ALA A 26 1.83 14.17 3.46
CA ALA A 26 1.94 15.06 4.62
C ALA A 26 3.37 15.18 5.16
N LEU A 27 4.16 14.10 5.09
CA LEU A 27 5.46 14.01 5.76
C LEU A 27 6.63 13.75 4.78
N GLY A 28 6.34 13.53 3.50
CA GLY A 28 7.37 13.16 2.52
C GLY A 28 7.97 11.76 2.73
N LEU A 29 7.38 10.95 3.62
CA LEU A 29 7.87 9.60 3.91
C LEU A 29 7.63 8.68 2.71
N ARG A 30 8.64 7.85 2.40
CA ARG A 30 8.59 6.88 1.30
C ARG A 30 8.90 5.49 1.82
N ILE A 31 8.39 4.48 1.12
CA ILE A 31 8.80 3.10 1.33
C ILE A 31 10.29 3.02 1.00
N ALA A 32 11.07 2.48 1.93
CA ALA A 32 12.51 2.31 1.77
C ALA A 32 12.83 1.31 0.65
N GLU A 33 13.95 1.52 -0.05
CA GLU A 33 14.35 0.71 -1.21
C GLU A 33 14.64 -0.75 -0.84
N ASP A 34 15.04 -1.00 0.40
CA ASP A 34 15.32 -2.33 0.97
C ASP A 34 14.05 -3.10 1.36
N GLN A 35 12.86 -2.57 1.09
CA GLN A 35 11.55 -3.20 1.37
C GLN A 35 10.82 -3.64 0.08
N PRO A 36 11.40 -4.52 -0.76
CA PRO A 36 10.83 -4.85 -2.08
C PRO A 36 9.45 -5.51 -1.98
N LYS A 37 9.19 -6.29 -0.92
CA LYS A 37 7.86 -6.90 -0.70
C LYS A 37 6.79 -5.84 -0.47
N LEU A 38 7.12 -4.81 0.32
CA LEU A 38 6.21 -3.70 0.62
C LEU A 38 6.01 -2.81 -0.61
N SER A 39 7.07 -2.51 -1.36
CA SER A 39 6.98 -1.76 -2.62
C SER A 39 6.12 -2.48 -3.66
N ASN A 40 6.28 -3.81 -3.79
CA ASN A 40 5.46 -4.62 -4.70
C ASN A 40 4.00 -4.67 -4.26
N TRP A 41 3.74 -4.83 -2.96
CA TRP A 41 2.38 -4.74 -2.41
C TRP A 41 1.76 -3.38 -2.69
N PHE A 42 2.46 -2.28 -2.40
CA PHE A 42 1.94 -0.92 -2.57
C PHE A 42 1.63 -0.61 -4.05
N THR A 43 2.49 -1.05 -4.95
CA THR A 43 2.27 -0.94 -6.40
C THR A 43 1.02 -1.69 -6.83
N ARG A 44 0.84 -2.93 -6.38
CA ARG A 44 -0.34 -3.76 -6.70
C ARG A 44 -1.64 -3.17 -6.15
N VAL A 45 -1.67 -2.71 -4.89
CA VAL A 45 -2.90 -2.13 -4.32
C VAL A 45 -3.22 -0.76 -4.94
N SER A 46 -2.21 0.01 -5.33
CA SER A 46 -2.39 1.36 -5.93
C SER A 46 -2.76 1.35 -7.40
N SER A 47 -2.59 0.23 -8.11
CA SER A 47 -3.06 0.08 -9.49
C SER A 47 -4.54 -0.31 -9.59
N ARG A 48 -5.19 -0.65 -8.48
CA ARG A 48 -6.61 -1.04 -8.47
C ARG A 48 -7.48 0.13 -8.94
N PRO A 49 -8.54 -0.10 -9.74
CA PRO A 49 -9.46 0.96 -10.17
C PRO A 49 -10.07 1.74 -9.00
N THR A 50 -10.32 1.05 -7.88
CA THR A 50 -10.89 1.62 -6.66
C THR A 50 -9.90 2.40 -5.79
N ALA A 51 -8.60 2.37 -6.11
CA ALA A 51 -7.57 3.05 -5.31
C ALA A 51 -7.52 4.57 -5.57
N ARG A 52 -8.16 5.04 -6.65
CA ARG A 52 -8.34 6.45 -6.96
C ARG A 52 -9.72 6.87 -6.49
N ALA A 53 -9.77 7.80 -5.55
CA ALA A 53 -10.95 8.60 -5.25
C ALA A 53 -10.82 9.96 -5.94
#